data_AF-G9ENZ2-F1
#
_entry.id   AF-G9ENZ2-F1
#
_cell.length_a   1.000
_cell.length_b   1.000
_cell.length_c   1.000
_cell.angle_alpha   90.00
_cell.angle_beta   90.00
_cell.angle_gamma   90.00
#
_symmetry.space_group_name_H-M   'P 1'
#
loop_
_entity.id
_entity.type
_entity.pdbx_description
1 polymer ?
#
loop_
_entity_poly.entity_id
_entity_poly.type
_entity_poly.pdbx_seq_one_letter_code
_entity_poly.pdbx_strand_id
1 'polypeptide(L)' 'MDRFEKILHLLNYKEKIPSYHRGNLILAIMDFSSLNKDSELEVACQNEIERIRAKNLSMSD' A
#
# COMPACT_ATOMS: atom_id res chain seq x y z
N MET A 1 15.73 0.95 -4.79
CA MET A 1 14.61 0.01 -4.56
C MET A 1 13.91 0.48 -3.30
N ASP A 2 12.69 0.98 -3.44
CA ASP A 2 11.90 1.61 -2.38
C ASP A 2 11.65 0.63 -1.22
N ARG A 3 11.65 1.12 0.03
CA ARG A 3 11.51 0.29 1.24
C ARG A 3 10.12 -0.35 1.31
N PHE A 4 9.10 0.36 0.84
CA PHE A 4 7.74 -0.14 0.72
C PHE A 4 7.66 -1.36 -0.21
N GLU A 5 8.27 -1.29 -1.40
CA GLU A 5 8.35 -2.41 -2.35
C GLU A 5 9.05 -3.64 -1.77
N LYS A 6 10.11 -3.43 -0.96
CA LYS A 6 10.78 -4.54 -0.26
C LYS A 6 9.87 -5.22 0.77
N ILE A 7 9.07 -4.45 1.51
CA ILE A 7 8.10 -5.01 2.48
C ILE A 7 7.04 -5.82 1.76
N LEU A 8 6.48 -5.30 0.66
CA LEU A 8 5.53 -6.04 -0.16
C LEU A 8 6.13 -7.35 -0.70
N HIS A 9 7.38 -7.30 -1.16
CA HIS A 9 8.10 -8.48 -1.62
C HIS A 9 8.32 -9.51 -0.49
N LEU A 10 8.74 -9.08 0.69
CA LEU A 10 8.96 -9.94 1.87
C LEU A 10 7.67 -10.61 2.33
N LEU A 11 6.54 -9.92 2.23
CA LEU A 11 5.21 -10.45 2.53
C LEU A 11 4.67 -11.35 1.41
N ASN A 12 5.51 -11.67 0.41
CA ASN A 12 5.18 -12.45 -0.79
C ASN A 12 3.95 -11.92 -1.52
N TYR A 13 3.76 -10.61 -1.47
CA TYR A 13 2.65 -9.95 -2.11
C TYR A 13 2.90 -9.89 -3.63
N LYS A 14 2.14 -10.67 -4.40
CA LYS A 14 2.17 -10.65 -5.86
C LYS A 14 0.93 -9.92 -6.37
N GLU A 15 1.07 -9.09 -7.40
CA GLU A 15 0.01 -8.24 -7.98
C GLU A 15 -1.32 -8.93 -8.34
N LYS A 16 -1.39 -10.26 -8.30
CA LYS A 16 -2.60 -11.05 -8.55
C LYS A 16 -3.63 -11.05 -7.40
N ILE A 17 -3.35 -10.36 -6.30
CA ILE A 17 -4.31 -10.25 -5.19
C ILE A 17 -5.37 -9.18 -5.51
N PRO A 18 -6.68 -9.46 -5.30
CA PRO A 18 -7.75 -8.49 -5.54
C PRO A 18 -7.49 -7.13 -4.87
N SER A 19 -7.90 -6.03 -5.52
CA SER A 19 -7.60 -4.65 -5.10
C SER A 19 -8.03 -4.34 -3.66
N TYR A 20 -9.12 -4.94 -3.18
CA TYR A 20 -9.59 -4.80 -1.79
C TYR A 20 -8.58 -5.36 -0.77
N HIS A 21 -8.03 -6.55 -1.02
CA HIS A 21 -7.02 -7.15 -0.16
C HIS A 21 -5.70 -6.37 -0.20
N ARG A 22 -5.38 -5.74 -1.34
CA ARG A 22 -4.25 -4.80 -1.46
C ARG A 22 -4.40 -3.62 -0.50
N GLY A 23 -5.57 -2.97 -0.53
CA GLY A 23 -5.87 -1.83 0.32
C GLY A 23 -5.71 -2.17 1.80
N ASN A 24 -6.29 -3.30 2.24
CA ASN A 24 -6.22 -3.72 3.64
C ASN A 24 -4.78 -3.97 4.11
N LEU A 25 -3.95 -4.60 3.29
CA LEU A 25 -2.55 -4.84 3.65
C LEU A 25 -1.77 -3.51 3.78
N ILE A 26 -1.95 -2.60 2.83
CA ILE A 26 -1.25 -1.32 2.84
C ILE A 26 -1.69 -0.48 4.04
N LEU A 27 -2.98 -0.47 4.37
CA LEU A 27 -3.49 0.19 5.58
C LEU A 27 -2.85 -0.39 6.86
N ALA A 28 -2.72 -1.72 6.94
CA ALA A 28 -2.06 -2.34 8.09
C ALA A 28 -0.56 -1.97 8.20
N ILE A 29 0.15 -1.86 7.07
CA ILE A 29 1.55 -1.39 7.04
C ILE A 29 1.62 0.09 7.44
N MET A 30 0.66 0.91 6.99
CA MET A 30 0.57 2.32 7.34
C MET A 30 0.35 2.51 8.85
N ASP A 31 -0.59 1.79 9.45
CA ASP A 31 -0.84 1.81 10.90
C ASP A 31 0.42 1.41 11.68
N PHE A 32 1.11 0.35 11.23
CA PHE A 32 2.39 -0.07 11.82
C PHE A 32 3.46 1.02 11.70
N SER A 33 3.59 1.68 10.54
CA SER A 33 4.56 2.77 10.36
C SER A 33 4.27 3.96 11.27
N SER A 34 2.99 4.34 11.43
CA SER A 34 2.57 5.44 12.31
C SER A 34 2.91 5.14 13.78
N LEU A 35 2.62 3.93 14.26
CA LEU A 35 2.98 3.48 15.62
C LEU A 35 4.50 3.52 15.88
N ASN A 36 5.30 3.27 14.85
CA ASN A 36 6.76 3.28 14.93
C ASN A 36 7.38 4.66 14.59
N LYS A 37 6.57 5.69 14.33
CA LYS A 37 7.01 7.03 13.88
C LYS A 37 7.84 7.00 12.61
N ASP A 38 7.54 6.07 11.72
CA ASP A 38 8.24 5.86 10.47
C ASP A 38 7.56 6.61 9.31
N SER A 39 7.77 7.94 9.28
CA SER A 39 7.08 8.84 8.37
C SER A 39 7.35 8.57 6.88
N GLU A 40 8.54 8.08 6.53
CA GLU A 40 8.86 7.73 5.15
C GLU A 40 8.00 6.54 4.67
N LEU A 41 7.81 5.52 5.51
CA LEU A 41 6.98 4.36 5.15
C LEU A 41 5.49 4.72 5.15
N GLU A 42 5.06 5.56 6.07
CA GLU A 42 3.68 6.05 6.15
C GLU A 42 3.29 6.80 4.87
N VAL A 43 4.13 7.73 4.41
CA VAL A 43 3.91 8.48 3.17
C VAL A 43 3.88 7.56 1.95
N ALA A 44 4.78 6.56 1.89
CA ALA A 44 4.78 5.59 0.79
C ALA A 44 3.46 4.79 0.73
N CYS A 45 2.95 4.36 1.89
CA CYS A 45 1.66 3.67 1.98
C CYS A 45 0.49 4.57 1.55
N GLN A 46 0.48 5.82 1.99
CA GLN A 46 -0.55 6.79 1.64
C GLN A 46 -0.62 7.04 0.12
N ASN A 47 0.53 7.27 -0.53
CA ASN A 47 0.62 7.47 -1.97
C ASN A 47 0.07 6.27 -2.76
N GLU A 48 0.34 5.05 -2.28
CA GLU A 48 -0.14 3.84 -2.93
C GLU A 48 -1.67 3.66 -2.77
N ILE A 49 -2.24 3.99 -1.60
CA ILE A 49 -3.69 3.98 -1.40
C ILE A 49 -4.37 4.97 -2.35
N GLU A 50 -3.82 6.17 -2.52
CA GLU A 50 -4.34 7.16 -3.46
C GLU A 50 -4.29 6.67 -4.90
N ARG A 51 -3.19 6.01 -5.29
CA ARG A 51 -3.07 5.38 -6.62
C ARG A 51 -4.13 4.32 -6.86
N ILE A 52 -4.39 3.46 -5.88
CA ILE A 52 -5.43 2.42 -5.97
C ILE A 52 -6.82 3.05 -6.10
N ARG A 53 -7.11 4.09 -5.32
CA ARG A 53 -8.38 4.83 -5.40
C ARG A 53 -8.57 5.47 -6.76
N ALA A 54 -7.55 6.17 -7.27
CA ALA A 54 -7.59 6.80 -8.60
C ALA A 54 -7.84 5.77 -9.71
N LYS A 55 -7.19 4.60 -9.65
CA LYS A 55 -7.39 3.51 -10.60
C LYS A 55 -8.83 2.95 -10.58
N ASN A 56 -9.42 2.81 -9.41
CA ASN A 56 -10.80 2.30 -9.29
C ASN A 56 -11.82 3.33 -9.81
N LEU A 57 -11.58 4.61 -9.59
CA LEU A 57 -12.39 5.71 -10.15
C LEU A 57 -12.36 5.68 -11.67
N SER A 58 -11.17 5.59 -12.29
CA SER A 58 -11.01 5.58 -13.75
C SER A 58 -11.55 4.33 -14.45
N MET A 59 -11.85 3.26 -13.71
CA MET A 59 -12.43 2.02 -14.26
C MET A 59 -13.96 1.97 -14.13
N SER A 60 -14.57 2.98 -13.51
CA SER A 60 -16.01 3.08 -13.31
C SER A 60 -16.71 3.99 -14.33
N ASP A 61 -15.94 4.57 -15.27
CA ASP A 61 -16.39 5.33 -16.44
C ASP A 61 -16.40 4.44 -17.70
#